data_AF-A0A382DWQ6-F1
#
_entry.id   AF-A0A382DWQ6-F1
#
_cell.length_a   1.000
_cell.length_b   1.000
_cell.length_c   1.000
_cell.angle_alpha   90.00
_cell.angle_beta   90.00
_cell.angle_gamma   90.00
#
_symmetry.space_group_name_H-M   'P 1'
#
loop_
_entity.id
_entity.type
_entity.pdbx_description
1 polymer ?
#
loop_
_entity_poly.entity_id
_entity_poly.type
_entity_poly.pdbx_seq_one_letter_code
_entity_poly.pdbx_strand_id
1 'polypeptide(L)'
;MTKFSLKTLYLTFPLILSPFSLAEGDADSLTIGFGSCIDEARPQPIWEAIEKESLNDFFFMGDNVYGDMDSGELSKMGPAYAKQEENFPNWLLNLKPLAIWDDHDYGLNDGGSEYTLKKEAQKLFLDFWKIDIQDERHKREGIYFSENRQIKDKKILLIGLDTRYFRSPLEGEKRNYQSTS
;
A
#
# COMPACT_ATOMS: atom_id res chain seq x y z
N MET A 1 7.48 77.69 -22.56
CA MET A 1 8.03 76.60 -21.71
C MET A 1 6.98 76.25 -20.66
N THR A 2 6.16 75.25 -20.95
CA THR A 2 5.07 74.76 -20.09
C THR A 2 5.63 73.71 -19.11
N LYS A 3 5.54 73.97 -17.80
CA LYS A 3 5.93 73.01 -16.75
C LYS A 3 4.71 72.13 -16.42
N PHE A 4 4.79 70.84 -16.73
CA PHE A 4 3.87 69.83 -16.20
C PHE A 4 4.36 69.38 -14.82
N SER A 5 3.45 69.37 -13.84
CA SER A 5 3.68 68.84 -12.49
C SER A 5 2.97 67.51 -12.36
N LEU A 6 3.73 66.43 -12.15
CA LEU A 6 3.21 65.09 -11.92
C LEU A 6 2.84 64.95 -10.44
N LYS A 7 1.56 64.77 -10.12
CA LYS A 7 1.10 64.41 -8.78
C LYS A 7 1.00 62.88 -8.69
N THR A 8 1.90 62.27 -7.93
CA THR A 8 1.84 60.83 -7.61
C THR A 8 0.77 60.59 -6.56
N LEU A 9 -0.23 59.78 -6.87
CA LEU A 9 -1.31 59.36 -5.97
C LEU A 9 -0.94 57.99 -5.38
N TYR A 10 -0.72 57.90 -4.06
CA TYR A 10 -0.50 56.64 -3.37
C TYR A 10 -1.86 56.04 -2.96
N LEU A 11 -2.22 54.92 -3.58
CA LEU A 11 -3.38 54.12 -3.20
C LEU A 11 -2.93 53.04 -2.19
N THR A 12 -3.19 53.25 -0.91
CA THR A 12 -2.89 52.24 0.12
C THR A 12 -3.98 51.17 0.11
N PHE A 13 -3.61 49.95 -0.31
CA PHE A 13 -4.49 48.78 -0.27
C PHE A 13 -4.45 48.17 1.14
N PRO A 14 -5.57 48.13 1.90
CA PRO A 14 -5.56 47.53 3.22
C PRO A 14 -5.37 46.01 3.12
N LEU A 15 -4.29 45.50 3.71
CA LEU A 15 -4.08 44.07 3.92
C LEU A 15 -5.09 43.58 4.96
N ILE A 16 -6.16 42.92 4.51
CA ILE A 16 -7.07 42.18 5.37
C ILE A 16 -6.36 40.86 5.70
N LEU A 17 -5.64 40.82 6.81
CA LEU A 17 -5.15 39.58 7.41
C LEU A 17 -6.33 38.87 8.07
N SER A 18 -7.01 38.02 7.30
CA SER A 18 -7.93 37.05 7.88
C SER A 18 -7.12 36.06 8.72
N PRO A 19 -7.48 35.83 10.00
CA PRO A 19 -6.91 34.73 10.75
C PRO A 19 -7.39 33.43 10.10
N PHE A 20 -6.54 32.81 9.29
CA PHE A 20 -6.65 31.39 9.01
C PHE A 20 -6.45 30.68 10.35
N SER A 21 -7.54 30.39 11.03
CA SER A 21 -7.52 29.41 12.11
C SER A 21 -7.32 28.06 11.44
N LEU A 22 -6.05 27.68 11.28
CA LEU A 22 -5.71 26.29 11.03
C LEU A 22 -6.18 25.54 12.27
N ALA A 23 -7.25 24.76 12.12
CA ALA A 23 -7.53 23.69 13.07
C ALA A 23 -6.28 22.80 13.04
N GLU A 24 -5.44 22.95 14.05
CA GLU A 24 -4.27 22.12 14.30
C GLU A 24 -4.82 20.75 14.72
N GLY A 25 -5.24 19.97 13.72
CA GLY A 25 -5.61 18.57 13.90
C GLY A 25 -4.40 17.88 14.51
N ASP A 26 -4.61 17.30 15.70
CA ASP A 26 -3.65 16.62 16.56
C ASP A 26 -2.33 16.25 15.87
N ALA A 27 -1.40 17.22 15.83
CA ALA A 27 -0.16 17.11 15.08
C ALA A 27 0.78 16.05 15.68
N ASP A 28 0.47 15.52 16.87
CA ASP A 28 1.33 14.63 17.65
C ASP A 28 1.05 13.13 17.46
N SER A 29 -0.14 12.70 17.02
CA SER A 29 -0.45 11.28 16.90
C SER A 29 0.06 10.68 15.59
N LEU A 30 0.85 9.61 15.68
CA LEU A 30 1.30 8.81 14.55
C LEU A 30 0.29 7.67 14.32
N THR A 31 -0.32 7.60 13.14
CA THR A 31 -1.29 6.55 12.80
C THR A 31 -0.80 5.75 11.59
N ILE A 32 -0.64 4.45 11.77
CA ILE A 32 -0.24 3.50 10.72
C ILE A 32 -1.36 2.47 10.58
N GLY A 33 -1.89 2.36 9.36
CA GLY A 33 -2.89 1.34 9.03
C GLY A 33 -2.23 0.00 8.70
N PHE A 34 -2.87 -1.09 9.08
CA PHE A 34 -2.52 -2.45 8.69
C PHE A 34 -3.77 -3.15 8.16
N GLY A 35 -3.67 -3.85 7.05
CA GLY A 35 -4.81 -4.55 6.46
C GLY A 35 -4.40 -5.71 5.57
N SER A 36 -5.30 -6.66 5.41
CA SER A 36 -5.12 -7.88 4.58
C SER A 36 -6.47 -8.32 4.02
N CYS A 37 -6.46 -9.37 3.20
CA CYS A 37 -7.66 -10.08 2.75
C CYS A 37 -8.64 -9.19 1.97
N ILE A 38 -8.10 -8.44 1.02
CA ILE A 38 -8.84 -7.41 0.28
C ILE A 38 -9.17 -7.87 -1.15
N ASP A 39 -10.21 -8.71 -1.23
CA ASP A 39 -10.70 -9.31 -2.48
C ASP A 39 -11.03 -8.25 -3.55
N GLU A 40 -10.29 -8.30 -4.66
CA GLU A 40 -10.38 -7.35 -5.77
C GLU A 40 -11.71 -7.46 -6.55
N ALA A 41 -12.39 -8.60 -6.44
CA ALA A 41 -13.67 -8.84 -7.08
C ALA A 41 -14.86 -8.29 -6.27
N ARG A 42 -14.64 -7.89 -5.02
CA ARG A 42 -15.69 -7.36 -4.12
C ARG A 42 -15.63 -5.84 -4.01
N PRO A 43 -16.77 -5.17 -3.75
CA PRO A 43 -16.76 -3.78 -3.35
C PRO A 43 -15.90 -3.56 -2.10
N GLN A 44 -15.11 -2.48 -2.07
CA GLN A 44 -14.19 -2.16 -0.97
C GLN A 44 -14.60 -0.84 -0.26
N PRO A 45 -15.81 -0.75 0.33
CA PRO A 45 -16.27 0.46 1.04
C PRO A 45 -15.43 0.78 2.29
N ILE A 46 -14.60 -0.17 2.73
CA ILE A 46 -13.71 0.01 3.88
C ILE A 46 -12.77 1.21 3.70
N TRP A 47 -12.41 1.54 2.47
CA TRP A 47 -11.54 2.69 2.19
C TRP A 47 -12.14 4.02 2.64
N GLU A 48 -13.46 4.20 2.56
CA GLU A 48 -14.14 5.42 3.05
C GLU A 48 -14.07 5.55 4.57
N ALA A 49 -14.02 4.43 5.29
CA ALA A 49 -13.83 4.42 6.72
C ALA A 49 -12.37 4.73 7.08
N ILE A 50 -11.41 4.08 6.38
CA ILE A 50 -9.98 4.26 6.64
C ILE A 50 -9.51 5.68 6.31
N GLU A 51 -10.04 6.31 5.26
CA GLU A 51 -9.67 7.70 4.89
C GLU A 51 -9.91 8.68 6.05
N LYS A 52 -10.94 8.44 6.87
CA LYS A 52 -11.29 9.28 8.02
C LYS A 52 -10.27 9.20 9.16
N GLU A 53 -9.48 8.13 9.22
CA GLU A 53 -8.43 7.92 10.22
C GLU A 53 -7.17 8.76 9.94
N SER A 54 -7.10 9.46 8.80
CA SER A 54 -6.00 10.37 8.46
C SER A 54 -4.61 9.73 8.62
N LEU A 55 -4.45 8.54 8.02
CA LEU A 55 -3.25 7.72 8.16
C LEU A 55 -1.97 8.44 7.68
N ASN A 56 -0.86 8.14 8.33
CA ASN A 56 0.47 8.58 7.90
C ASN A 56 1.19 7.53 7.03
N ASP A 57 0.82 6.26 7.16
CA ASP A 57 1.36 5.15 6.37
C ASP A 57 0.35 3.98 6.39
N PHE A 58 0.51 3.04 5.48
CA PHE A 58 -0.31 1.83 5.41
C PHE A 58 0.54 0.62 5.00
N PHE A 59 0.36 -0.50 5.71
CA PHE A 59 1.04 -1.75 5.43
C PHE A 59 0.02 -2.85 5.12
N PHE A 60 0.03 -3.30 3.87
CA PHE A 60 -0.63 -4.52 3.42
C PHE A 60 0.07 -5.78 3.96
N MET A 61 -0.69 -6.61 4.67
CA MET A 61 -0.20 -7.79 5.39
C MET A 61 -0.41 -9.11 4.65
N GLY A 62 -0.79 -9.06 3.37
CA GLY A 62 -1.06 -10.23 2.54
C GLY A 62 -2.52 -10.36 2.12
N ASP A 63 -2.79 -11.34 1.26
CA ASP A 63 -4.03 -11.49 0.52
C ASP A 63 -4.49 -10.16 -0.11
N ASN A 64 -3.59 -9.55 -0.88
CA ASN A 64 -3.88 -8.27 -1.54
C ASN A 64 -4.75 -8.46 -2.78
N VAL A 65 -4.77 -9.70 -3.31
CA VAL A 65 -5.61 -10.20 -4.39
C VAL A 65 -5.90 -11.69 -4.18
N TYR A 66 -6.98 -12.19 -4.78
CA TYR A 66 -7.39 -13.60 -4.77
C TYR A 66 -7.29 -14.19 -6.18
N GLY A 67 -6.09 -14.05 -6.77
CA GLY A 67 -5.77 -14.49 -8.13
C GLY A 67 -5.20 -15.91 -8.23
N ASP A 68 -5.11 -16.64 -7.11
CA ASP A 68 -4.63 -18.01 -7.06
C ASP A 68 -5.61 -19.01 -7.70
N MET A 69 -5.11 -20.20 -7.94
CA MET A 69 -5.89 -21.31 -8.48
C MET A 69 -5.50 -22.60 -7.78
N ASP A 70 -6.45 -23.53 -7.62
CA ASP A 70 -6.18 -24.87 -7.07
C ASP A 70 -5.10 -25.62 -7.87
N SER A 71 -4.98 -25.35 -9.18
CA SER A 71 -3.92 -25.89 -10.03
C SER A 71 -2.53 -25.30 -9.74
N GLY A 72 -2.46 -24.21 -8.99
CA GLY A 72 -1.27 -23.38 -8.81
C GLY A 72 -0.91 -22.54 -10.03
N GLU A 73 -1.71 -22.53 -11.10
CA GLU A 73 -1.43 -21.70 -12.27
C GLU A 73 -1.67 -20.22 -11.99
N LEU A 74 -0.80 -19.36 -12.55
CA LEU A 74 -0.85 -17.90 -12.34
C LEU A 74 -1.67 -17.15 -13.40
N SER A 75 -2.46 -17.85 -14.20
CA SER A 75 -3.17 -17.23 -15.34
C SER A 75 -4.17 -16.14 -14.92
N LYS A 76 -4.69 -16.20 -13.68
CA LYS A 76 -5.59 -15.20 -13.09
C LYS A 76 -4.89 -14.11 -12.28
N MET A 77 -3.63 -14.32 -11.91
CA MET A 77 -2.90 -13.42 -11.00
C MET A 77 -2.71 -12.02 -11.59
N GLY A 78 -2.28 -11.92 -12.85
CA GLY A 78 -2.13 -10.64 -13.54
C GLY A 78 -3.45 -9.85 -13.64
N PRO A 79 -4.55 -10.45 -14.13
CA PRO A 79 -5.87 -9.83 -14.13
C PRO A 79 -6.36 -9.40 -12.74
N ALA A 80 -6.10 -10.19 -11.69
CA ALA A 80 -6.46 -9.86 -10.32
C ALA A 80 -5.73 -8.59 -9.84
N TYR A 81 -4.42 -8.51 -10.04
CA TYR A 81 -3.64 -7.30 -9.75
C TYR A 81 -4.12 -6.08 -10.55
N ALA A 82 -4.38 -6.24 -11.85
CA ALA A 82 -4.90 -5.15 -12.66
C ALA A 82 -6.25 -4.63 -12.13
N LYS A 83 -7.13 -5.53 -11.69
CA LYS A 83 -8.41 -5.15 -11.08
C LYS A 83 -8.22 -4.44 -9.74
N GLN A 84 -7.28 -4.89 -8.94
CA GLN A 84 -7.01 -4.29 -7.64
C GLN A 84 -6.42 -2.88 -7.76
N GLU A 85 -5.58 -2.61 -8.77
CA GLU A 85 -5.07 -1.26 -9.03
C GLU A 85 -6.21 -0.26 -9.28
N GLU A 86 -7.30 -0.69 -9.93
CA GLU A 86 -8.49 0.14 -10.14
C GLU A 86 -9.28 0.41 -8.86
N ASN A 87 -9.20 -0.49 -7.87
CA ASN A 87 -9.94 -0.38 -6.62
C ASN A 87 -9.26 0.54 -5.60
N PHE A 88 -7.94 0.76 -5.72
CA PHE A 88 -7.20 1.58 -4.77
C PHE A 88 -7.50 3.07 -4.93
N PRO A 89 -7.96 3.76 -3.87
CA PRO A 89 -8.18 5.19 -3.94
C PRO A 89 -6.85 5.94 -3.99
N ASN A 90 -6.84 7.08 -4.68
CA ASN A 90 -5.63 7.90 -4.85
C ASN A 90 -4.99 8.33 -3.52
N TRP A 91 -5.78 8.57 -2.46
CA TRP A 91 -5.24 8.94 -1.15
C TRP A 91 -4.36 7.82 -0.57
N LEU A 92 -4.73 6.56 -0.76
CA LEU A 92 -3.97 5.41 -0.29
C LEU A 92 -2.65 5.29 -1.06
N LEU A 93 -2.71 5.43 -2.38
CA LEU A 93 -1.51 5.39 -3.24
C LEU A 93 -0.52 6.50 -2.89
N ASN A 94 -1.00 7.67 -2.45
CA ASN A 94 -0.15 8.77 -2.00
C ASN A 94 0.64 8.45 -0.72
N LEU A 95 0.18 7.52 0.11
CA LEU A 95 0.92 7.02 1.28
C LEU A 95 2.12 6.15 0.88
N LYS A 96 2.17 5.70 -0.39
CA LYS A 96 3.17 4.74 -0.91
C LYS A 96 3.22 3.48 -0.04
N PRO A 97 2.09 2.77 0.10
CA PRO A 97 1.94 1.71 1.08
C PRO A 97 3.00 0.62 0.88
N LEU A 98 3.42 0.03 1.99
CA LEU A 98 4.24 -1.16 1.98
C LEU A 98 3.36 -2.41 1.87
N ALA A 99 3.91 -3.49 1.31
CA ALA A 99 3.17 -4.72 1.15
C ALA A 99 4.04 -5.96 1.33
N ILE A 100 3.43 -6.97 1.92
CA ILE A 100 3.86 -8.36 1.89
C ILE A 100 2.71 -9.18 1.27
N TRP A 101 2.98 -10.43 0.89
CA TRP A 101 1.98 -11.37 0.41
C TRP A 101 1.47 -12.28 1.53
N ASP A 102 0.36 -12.95 1.25
CA ASP A 102 0.06 -14.26 1.83
C ASP A 102 -0.20 -15.27 0.70
N ASP A 103 -0.83 -16.42 0.94
CA ASP A 103 -0.92 -17.49 -0.06
C ASP A 103 -1.72 -17.13 -1.32
N HIS A 104 -2.72 -16.27 -1.20
CA HIS A 104 -3.54 -15.89 -2.35
C HIS A 104 -2.77 -15.01 -3.34
N ASP A 105 -1.84 -14.14 -2.89
CA ASP A 105 -0.89 -13.47 -3.78
C ASP A 105 0.24 -14.41 -4.25
N TYR A 106 0.59 -15.39 -3.41
CA TYR A 106 1.64 -16.38 -3.68
C TYR A 106 1.26 -17.30 -4.85
N GLY A 107 -0.04 -17.49 -5.11
CA GLY A 107 -0.57 -18.18 -6.29
C GLY A 107 -1.02 -19.61 -6.06
N LEU A 108 -0.84 -20.14 -4.86
CA LEU A 108 -1.35 -21.45 -4.44
C LEU A 108 -1.78 -21.38 -2.99
N ASN A 109 -3.05 -21.67 -2.73
CA ASN A 109 -3.60 -21.73 -1.38
C ASN A 109 -2.82 -22.72 -0.49
N ASP A 110 -2.42 -22.29 0.71
CA ASP A 110 -1.49 -22.98 1.60
C ASP A 110 -0.14 -23.35 0.96
N GLY A 111 0.27 -22.70 -0.13
CA GLY A 111 1.55 -22.96 -0.77
C GLY A 111 2.73 -22.57 0.14
N GLY A 112 3.75 -23.41 0.15
CA GLY A 112 5.06 -23.11 0.73
C GLY A 112 6.19 -23.25 -0.29
N SER A 113 7.37 -23.60 0.21
CA SER A 113 8.60 -23.77 -0.56
C SER A 113 8.51 -24.77 -1.71
N GLU A 114 7.56 -25.71 -1.66
CA GLU A 114 7.25 -26.70 -2.69
C GLU A 114 6.54 -26.12 -3.92
N TYR A 115 5.96 -24.92 -3.83
CA TYR A 115 5.26 -24.32 -4.94
C TYR A 115 6.20 -23.99 -6.10
N THR A 116 5.90 -24.55 -7.27
CA THR A 116 6.81 -24.55 -8.43
C THR A 116 6.87 -23.22 -9.16
N LEU A 117 5.80 -22.41 -9.12
CA LEU A 117 5.71 -21.12 -9.81
C LEU A 117 5.98 -19.92 -8.90
N LYS A 118 6.58 -20.14 -7.72
CA LYS A 118 6.84 -19.08 -6.74
C LYS A 118 7.74 -17.95 -7.23
N LYS A 119 8.61 -18.22 -8.22
CA LYS A 119 9.49 -17.20 -8.82
C LYS A 119 8.71 -16.27 -9.74
N GLU A 120 7.79 -16.83 -10.50
CA GLU A 120 6.86 -16.13 -11.37
C GLU A 120 5.87 -15.30 -10.54
N ALA A 121 5.33 -15.87 -9.45
CA ALA A 121 4.48 -15.17 -8.51
C ALA A 121 5.21 -13.97 -7.87
N GLN A 122 6.45 -14.16 -7.42
CA GLN A 122 7.30 -13.08 -6.90
C GLN A 122 7.45 -11.95 -7.91
N LYS A 123 7.71 -12.29 -9.18
CA LYS A 123 7.83 -11.26 -10.23
C LYS A 123 6.54 -10.46 -10.39
N LEU A 124 5.39 -11.13 -10.45
CA LEU A 124 4.08 -10.45 -10.56
C LEU A 124 3.81 -9.53 -9.38
N PHE A 125 4.13 -9.98 -8.16
CA PHE A 125 4.01 -9.17 -6.95
C PHE A 125 4.90 -7.91 -7.02
N LEU A 126 6.17 -8.07 -7.36
CA LEU A 126 7.11 -6.94 -7.44
C LEU A 126 6.73 -5.94 -8.54
N ASP A 127 6.23 -6.45 -9.68
CA ASP A 127 5.76 -5.63 -10.80
C ASP A 127 4.52 -4.82 -10.40
N PHE A 128 3.51 -5.44 -9.75
CA PHE A 128 2.29 -4.77 -9.29
C PHE A 128 2.59 -3.68 -8.25
N TRP A 129 3.40 -3.99 -7.24
CA TRP A 129 3.80 -3.04 -6.20
C TRP A 129 4.85 -2.03 -6.67
N LYS A 130 5.25 -2.09 -7.95
CA LYS A 130 6.22 -1.17 -8.58
C LYS A 130 7.52 -1.09 -7.78
N ILE A 131 7.97 -2.23 -7.27
CA ILE A 131 9.22 -2.31 -6.52
C ILE A 131 10.38 -2.00 -7.46
N ASP A 132 11.23 -1.05 -7.08
CA ASP A 132 12.38 -0.61 -7.89
C ASP A 132 13.19 -1.81 -8.38
N ILE A 133 13.53 -1.85 -9.67
CA ILE A 133 14.27 -2.95 -10.29
C ILE A 133 15.65 -3.20 -9.64
N GLN A 134 16.21 -2.20 -8.96
CA GLN A 134 17.45 -2.30 -8.21
C GLN A 134 17.28 -2.84 -6.79
N ASP A 135 16.05 -2.95 -6.28
CA ASP A 135 15.75 -3.52 -4.97
C ASP A 135 16.24 -4.97 -4.90
N GLU A 136 16.78 -5.36 -3.75
CA GLU A 136 17.33 -6.70 -3.54
C GLU A 136 16.28 -7.80 -3.74
N ARG A 137 14.99 -7.50 -3.57
CA ARG A 137 13.89 -8.42 -3.86
C ARG A 137 13.85 -8.90 -5.32
N HIS A 138 14.42 -8.17 -6.28
CA HIS A 138 14.56 -8.65 -7.67
C HIS A 138 15.77 -9.59 -7.86
N LYS A 139 16.72 -9.60 -6.91
CA LYS A 139 17.99 -10.32 -7.02
C LYS A 139 18.07 -11.55 -6.12
N ARG A 140 17.09 -11.74 -5.23
CA ARG A 140 17.02 -12.85 -4.28
C ARG A 140 15.68 -13.54 -4.29
N GLU A 141 15.65 -14.70 -3.64
CA GLU A 141 14.43 -15.44 -3.38
C GLU A 141 13.62 -14.78 -2.25
N GLY A 142 12.29 -14.74 -2.42
CA GLY A 142 11.35 -14.19 -1.45
C GLY A 142 11.25 -12.66 -1.44
N ILE A 143 10.14 -12.15 -0.91
CA ILE A 143 9.78 -10.72 -0.92
C ILE A 143 9.99 -10.01 0.43
N TYR A 144 10.53 -10.71 1.43
CA TYR A 144 10.81 -10.12 2.76
C TYR A 144 11.63 -8.84 2.62
N PHE A 145 11.52 -7.86 3.51
CA PHE A 145 12.29 -6.63 3.42
C PHE A 145 12.38 -5.91 4.76
N SER A 146 13.18 -4.85 4.82
CA SER A 146 13.16 -3.88 5.90
C SER A 146 13.17 -2.47 5.33
N GLU A 147 12.27 -1.60 5.78
CA GLU A 147 12.14 -0.22 5.31
C GLU A 147 12.22 0.74 6.49
N ASN A 148 13.03 1.79 6.37
CA ASN A 148 13.05 2.88 7.34
C ASN A 148 12.10 3.97 6.87
N ARG A 149 11.05 4.24 7.66
CA ARG A 149 10.13 5.34 7.44
C ARG A 149 10.44 6.50 8.37
N GLN A 150 10.61 7.69 7.81
CA GLN A 150 10.59 8.93 8.58
C GLN A 150 9.16 9.47 8.53
N ILE A 151 8.45 9.37 9.64
CA ILE A 151 7.06 9.83 9.75
C ILE A 151 7.00 10.83 10.88
N LYS A 152 6.67 12.09 10.56
CA LYS A 152 6.76 13.22 11.48
C LYS A 152 8.18 13.29 12.09
N ASP A 153 8.30 13.36 13.41
CA ASP A 153 9.55 13.37 14.16
C ASP A 153 10.09 11.97 14.50
N LYS A 154 9.40 10.89 14.07
CA LYS A 154 9.77 9.50 14.38
C LYS A 154 10.47 8.82 13.21
N LYS A 155 11.44 7.97 13.56
CA LYS A 155 12.04 7.00 12.64
C LYS A 155 11.56 5.61 13.01
N ILE A 156 10.93 4.93 12.08
CA ILE A 156 10.31 3.61 12.27
C ILE A 156 10.98 2.63 11.33
N LEU A 157 11.41 1.48 11.86
CA LEU A 157 11.87 0.36 11.05
C LEU A 157 10.71 -0.63 10.90
N LEU A 158 10.19 -0.76 9.69
CA LEU A 158 9.20 -1.77 9.33
C LEU A 158 9.92 -2.95 8.71
N ILE A 159 9.59 -4.16 9.17
CA ILE A 159 10.20 -5.41 8.69
C ILE A 159 9.07 -6.30 8.16
N GLY A 160 9.06 -6.52 6.85
CA GLY A 160 8.15 -7.46 6.19
C GLY A 160 8.77 -8.85 6.14
N LEU A 161 8.10 -9.84 6.74
CA LEU A 161 8.55 -11.22 6.76
C LEU A 161 7.83 -12.03 5.67
N ASP A 162 8.59 -12.79 4.88
CA ASP A 162 8.03 -13.71 3.90
C ASP A 162 7.78 -15.07 4.54
N THR A 163 6.51 -15.37 4.79
CA THR A 163 6.06 -16.59 5.47
C THR A 163 5.67 -17.70 4.50
N ARG A 164 5.85 -17.52 3.19
CA ARG A 164 5.45 -18.48 2.15
C ARG A 164 6.65 -19.06 1.42
N TYR A 165 7.54 -18.23 0.87
CA TYR A 165 8.58 -18.67 -0.08
C TYR A 165 9.47 -19.82 0.42
N PHE A 166 9.81 -19.76 1.71
CA PHE A 166 10.76 -20.65 2.37
C PHE A 166 10.10 -21.63 3.33
N ARG A 167 8.79 -21.48 3.58
CA ARG A 167 8.07 -22.30 4.54
C ARG A 167 8.04 -23.75 4.06
N SER A 168 8.37 -24.70 4.92
CA SER A 168 8.22 -26.12 4.60
C SER A 168 6.75 -26.47 4.30
N PRO A 169 6.49 -27.59 3.60
CA PRO A 169 5.14 -28.10 3.41
C PRO A 169 4.39 -28.21 4.74
N LEU A 170 3.09 -27.93 4.73
CA LEU A 170 2.27 -28.10 5.93
C LEU A 170 2.17 -29.56 6.33
N GLU A 171 2.22 -29.81 7.63
CA GLU A 171 1.97 -31.13 8.23
C GLU A 171 0.59 -31.16 8.89
N GLY A 172 -0.08 -32.32 8.84
CA GLY A 172 -1.39 -32.53 9.45
C GLY A 172 -2.58 -32.24 8.53
N GLU A 173 -3.79 -32.39 9.05
CA GLU A 173 -5.02 -32.10 8.29
C GLU A 173 -5.18 -30.59 8.10
N LYS A 174 -5.47 -30.17 6.86
CA LYS A 174 -5.91 -28.81 6.60
C LYS A 174 -7.19 -28.57 7.40
N ARG A 175 -7.19 -27.54 8.26
CA ARG A 175 -8.42 -27.14 8.95
C ARG A 175 -9.38 -26.64 7.86
N ASN A 176 -10.54 -27.28 7.74
CA ASN A 176 -11.60 -26.79 6.87
C ASN A 176 -12.16 -25.49 7.48
N TYR A 177 -11.54 -24.36 7.17
CA TYR A 177 -12.08 -23.06 7.53
C TYR A 177 -13.41 -22.87 6.80
N GLN A 178 -14.50 -22.86 7.56
CA GLN A 178 -15.79 -22.42 7.06
C GLN A 178 -15.88 -20.93 7.32
N SER A 179 -15.85 -20.13 6.25
CA SER A 179 -16.14 -18.70 6.35
C SER A 179 -17.50 -18.51 7.02
N THR A 180 -17.54 -17.72 8.08
CA THR A 180 -18.82 -17.22 8.58
C THR A 180 -19.41 -16.31 7.51
N SER A 181 -20.58 -16.70 7.00
CA SER A 181 -21.39 -15.93 6.06
C SER A 181 -21.80 -14.58 6.60
#